data_AF-C8P746-F1
#
_entry.id   AF-C8P746-F1
#
_cell.length_a   1.000
_cell.length_b   1.000
_cell.length_c   1.000
_cell.angle_alpha   90.00
_cell.angle_beta   90.00
_cell.angle_gamma   90.00
#
_symmetry.space_group_name_H-M   'P 1'
#
loop_
_entity.id
_entity.type
_entity.pdbx_description
1 polymer ?
#
loop_
_entity_poly.entity_id
_entity_poly.type
_entity_poly.pdbx_seq_one_letter_code
_entity_poly.pdbx_strand_id
1 'polypeptide(L)'
;MASELVILWLVLSYFFENGIEIPLIPFAIAAGVVADVYISGILGLYMVLFPCIVALTRLLAHYFNPSFLTNIMIFFIDIVVFATVNYWAYSLVGITSVGFGDYLAFSLAPTLALNLVYFVVLYWPIRALYSWATTEKTV
;
A
#
# COMPACT_ATOMS: atom_id res chain seq x y z
N MET A 1 -9.88 -2.91 12.09
CA MET A 1 -9.37 -3.71 10.95
C MET A 1 -9.70 -2.96 9.68
N ALA A 2 -8.70 -2.66 8.84
CA ALA A 2 -8.88 -1.93 7.59
C ALA A 2 -8.41 -2.76 6.38
N SER A 3 -9.06 -2.58 5.23
CA SER A 3 -8.68 -3.22 3.98
C SER A 3 -7.86 -2.26 3.13
N GLU A 4 -6.57 -2.51 3.01
CA GLU A 4 -5.61 -1.63 2.33
C GLU A 4 -5.36 -2.08 0.88
N LEU A 5 -6.44 -2.38 0.17
CA LEU A 5 -6.38 -2.90 -1.21
C LEU A 5 -5.76 -1.89 -2.18
N VAL A 6 -5.92 -0.59 -1.92
CA VAL A 6 -5.28 0.46 -2.73
C VAL A 6 -3.77 0.41 -2.59
N ILE A 7 -3.26 0.26 -1.38
CA ILE A 7 -1.81 0.10 -1.13
C ILE A 7 -1.31 -1.19 -1.76
N LEU A 8 -2.05 -2.30 -1.60
CA LEU A 8 -1.71 -3.57 -2.23
C LEU A 8 -1.56 -3.40 -3.75
N TRP A 9 -2.52 -2.74 -4.39
CA TRP A 9 -2.44 -2.45 -5.81
C TRP A 9 -1.19 -1.62 -6.14
N LEU A 10 -0.99 -0.47 -5.49
CA LEU A 10 0.14 0.42 -5.75
C LEU A 10 1.51 -0.27 -5.58
N VAL A 11 1.66 -1.09 -4.55
CA VAL A 11 2.89 -1.83 -4.27
C VAL A 11 3.14 -2.92 -5.32
N LEU A 12 2.11 -3.69 -5.68
CA LEU A 12 2.23 -4.72 -6.71
C LEU A 12 2.44 -4.13 -8.11
N SER A 13 1.81 -2.99 -8.41
CA SER A 13 2.02 -2.24 -9.65
C SER A 13 3.50 -1.92 -9.86
N TYR A 14 4.21 -1.51 -8.80
CA TYR A 14 5.63 -1.25 -8.87
C TYR A 14 6.45 -2.52 -9.14
N PHE A 15 6.14 -3.64 -8.48
CA PHE A 15 6.87 -4.89 -8.71
C PHE A 15 6.63 -5.53 -10.08
N PHE A 16 5.46 -5.31 -10.68
CA PHE A 16 5.08 -5.90 -11.98
C PHE A 16 5.24 -4.93 -13.16
N GLU A 17 5.83 -3.76 -12.93
CA GLU A 17 5.99 -2.69 -13.90
C GLU A 17 6.81 -3.10 -15.15
N ASN A 18 7.61 -4.19 -15.09
CA ASN A 18 8.25 -4.88 -16.22
C ASN A 18 8.86 -3.97 -17.32
N GLY A 19 9.41 -2.81 -16.95
CA GLY A 19 10.07 -1.89 -17.88
C GLY A 19 9.16 -0.88 -18.58
N ILE A 20 7.88 -0.80 -18.25
CA ILE A 20 7.00 0.32 -18.65
C ILE A 20 7.08 1.37 -17.56
N GLU A 21 7.53 2.59 -17.84
CA GLU A 21 7.47 3.67 -16.84
C GLU A 21 6.01 4.11 -16.61
N ILE A 22 5.33 3.45 -15.68
CA ILE A 22 4.03 3.84 -15.16
C ILE A 22 4.27 5.01 -14.20
N PRO A 23 3.59 6.15 -14.38
CA PRO A 23 3.72 7.27 -13.46
C PRO A 23 2.97 6.97 -12.15
N LEU A 24 3.54 6.09 -11.31
CA LEU A 24 2.94 5.59 -10.07
C LEU A 24 2.73 6.68 -9.02
N ILE A 25 3.64 7.66 -8.93
CA ILE A 25 3.53 8.75 -7.94
C ILE A 25 2.29 9.63 -8.19
N PRO A 26 2.07 10.20 -9.39
CA PRO A 26 0.85 10.97 -9.65
C PRO A 26 -0.41 10.09 -9.60
N PHE A 27 -0.32 8.80 -9.95
CA PHE A 27 -1.45 7.87 -9.76
C PHE A 27 -1.77 7.65 -8.27
N ALA A 28 -0.76 7.50 -7.42
CA ALA A 28 -0.93 7.38 -5.97
C ALA A 28 -1.52 8.65 -5.35
N ILE A 29 -1.12 9.83 -5.84
CA ILE A 29 -1.73 11.11 -5.44
C ILE A 29 -3.21 11.12 -5.82
N ALA A 30 -3.55 10.78 -7.06
CA ALA A 30 -4.94 10.75 -7.52
C ALA A 30 -5.79 9.74 -6.72
N ALA A 31 -5.28 8.53 -6.50
CA ALA A 31 -5.92 7.52 -5.66
C ALA A 31 -6.09 8.01 -4.21
N GLY A 32 -5.11 8.76 -3.70
CA GLY A 32 -5.14 9.35 -2.37
C GLY A 32 -6.21 10.43 -2.24
N VAL A 33 -6.40 11.28 -3.24
CA VAL A 33 -7.49 12.26 -3.27
C VAL A 33 -8.85 11.57 -3.23
N VAL A 34 -9.04 10.50 -4.00
CA VAL A 34 -10.29 9.71 -3.99
C VAL A 34 -10.50 9.07 -2.62
N ALA A 35 -9.45 8.49 -2.04
CA ALA A 35 -9.49 7.90 -0.70
C ALA A 35 -9.79 8.93 0.38
N ASP A 36 -9.25 10.14 0.28
CA ASP A 36 -9.53 11.20 1.24
C ASP A 36 -11.00 11.64 1.22
N VAL A 37 -11.59 11.73 0.03
CA VAL A 37 -13.02 12.10 -0.12
C VAL A 37 -13.94 10.98 0.36
N TYR A 38 -13.60 9.71 0.09
CA TYR A 38 -14.51 8.58 0.31
C TYR A 38 -14.29 7.85 1.64
N ILE A 39 -13.05 7.78 2.14
CA ILE A 39 -12.66 6.99 3.32
C ILE A 39 -12.48 7.87 4.55
N SER A 40 -11.58 8.86 4.51
CA SER A 40 -11.24 9.66 5.71
C SER A 40 -12.21 10.82 5.95
N GLY A 41 -12.74 11.43 4.88
CA GLY A 41 -13.39 12.74 4.93
C GLY A 41 -12.41 13.90 5.21
N ILE A 42 -11.11 13.62 5.31
CA ILE A 42 -10.04 14.58 5.56
C ILE A 42 -9.20 14.68 4.29
N LEU A 43 -9.34 15.79 3.57
CA LEU A 43 -8.52 16.06 2.39
C LEU A 43 -7.04 16.23 2.79
N GLY A 44 -6.18 15.43 2.16
CA GLY A 44 -4.73 15.56 2.24
C GLY A 44 -4.02 14.40 2.94
N LEU A 45 -4.71 13.58 3.74
CA LEU A 45 -4.06 12.51 4.51
C LEU A 45 -3.54 11.40 3.59
N TYR A 46 -4.42 10.74 2.84
CA TYR A 46 -4.08 9.69 1.90
C TYR A 46 -3.44 10.23 0.62
N MET A 47 -3.78 11.46 0.20
CA MET A 47 -3.09 12.17 -0.87
C MET A 47 -1.57 12.23 -0.64
N VAL A 48 -1.12 12.37 0.61
CA VAL A 48 0.30 12.38 0.98
C VAL A 48 0.80 10.99 1.33
N LEU A 49 0.05 10.21 2.11
CA LEU A 49 0.52 8.90 2.57
C LEU A 49 0.74 7.90 1.43
N PHE A 50 -0.14 7.83 0.44
CA PHE A 50 -0.01 6.87 -0.65
C PHE A 50 1.26 7.05 -1.49
N PRO A 51 1.61 8.25 -2.00
CA PRO A 51 2.87 8.43 -2.71
C PRO A 51 4.08 8.23 -1.79
N CYS A 52 3.98 8.54 -0.48
CA CYS A 52 5.04 8.22 0.48
C CYS A 52 5.27 6.72 0.59
N ILE A 53 4.22 5.90 0.65
CA ILE A 53 4.36 4.44 0.65
C ILE A 53 4.96 3.94 -0.65
N VAL A 54 4.53 4.43 -1.81
CA VAL A 54 5.15 4.06 -3.10
C VAL A 54 6.65 4.42 -3.12
N ALA A 55 7.02 5.57 -2.57
CA ALA A 55 8.42 5.96 -2.44
C ALA A 55 9.20 5.05 -1.48
N LEU A 56 8.58 4.63 -0.38
CA LEU A 56 9.15 3.65 0.55
C LEU A 56 9.34 2.29 -0.12
N THR A 57 8.35 1.78 -0.85
CA THR A 57 8.46 0.53 -1.63
C THR A 57 9.63 0.59 -2.61
N ARG A 58 9.77 1.70 -3.35
CA ARG A 58 10.88 1.95 -4.28
C ARG A 58 12.24 1.94 -3.57
N LEU A 59 12.31 2.60 -2.42
CA LEU A 59 13.52 2.65 -1.61
C LEU A 59 13.92 1.26 -1.13
N LEU A 60 12.97 0.51 -0.56
CA LEU A 60 13.22 -0.84 -0.04
C LEU A 60 13.61 -1.81 -1.14
N ALA A 61 12.91 -1.78 -2.27
CA ALA A 61 13.20 -2.67 -3.40
C ALA A 61 14.57 -2.43 -4.03
N HIS A 62 15.16 -1.25 -3.88
CA HIS A 62 16.53 -1.00 -4.33
C HIS A 62 17.57 -1.82 -3.54
N TYR A 63 17.27 -2.16 -2.28
CA TYR A 63 18.19 -2.89 -1.40
C TYR A 63 18.06 -4.40 -1.47
N PHE A 64 16.94 -4.93 -1.98
CA PHE A 64 16.66 -6.37 -1.97
C PHE A 64 16.47 -6.92 -3.39
N ASN A 65 16.90 -8.17 -3.60
CA ASN A 65 16.65 -8.85 -4.86
C ASN A 65 15.15 -9.17 -5.05
N PRO A 66 14.61 -9.03 -6.27
CA PRO A 66 13.21 -9.27 -6.54
C PRO A 66 12.90 -10.75 -6.35
N SER A 67 12.05 -11.06 -5.37
CA SER A 67 11.53 -12.40 -5.10
C SER A 67 10.14 -12.28 -4.49
N PHE A 68 9.33 -13.34 -4.59
CA PHE A 68 8.01 -13.36 -3.94
C PHE A 68 8.10 -13.05 -2.43
N LEU A 69 9.11 -13.62 -1.75
CA LEU A 69 9.32 -13.43 -0.32
C LEU A 69 9.81 -12.01 0.01
N THR A 70 10.61 -11.41 -0.87
CA THR A 70 10.99 -9.99 -0.75
C THR A 70 9.77 -9.09 -0.89
N ASN A 71 8.91 -9.36 -1.87
CA ASN A 71 7.74 -8.53 -2.16
C ASN A 71 6.74 -8.55 -1.00
N ILE A 72 6.49 -9.72 -0.40
CA ILE A 72 5.60 -9.82 0.77
C ILE A 72 6.21 -9.14 2.00
N MET A 73 7.53 -9.18 2.18
CA MET A 73 8.23 -8.49 3.28
C MET A 73 8.15 -6.97 3.13
N ILE A 74 8.40 -6.44 1.92
CA ILE A 74 8.28 -5.01 1.64
C ILE A 74 6.83 -4.56 1.89
N PHE A 75 5.85 -5.29 1.35
CA PHE A 75 4.44 -5.00 1.57
C PHE A 75 4.05 -5.02 3.06
N PHE A 76 4.58 -5.97 3.84
CA PHE A 76 4.38 -6.00 5.28
C PHE A 76 4.89 -4.71 5.96
N ILE A 77 6.10 -4.28 5.63
CA ILE A 77 6.70 -3.04 6.17
C ILE A 77 5.86 -1.83 5.76
N ASP A 78 5.44 -1.77 4.50
CA ASP A 78 4.62 -0.68 3.97
C ASP A 78 3.30 -0.53 4.74
N ILE A 79 2.60 -1.64 5.03
CA ILE A 79 1.36 -1.61 5.81
C ILE A 79 1.62 -1.22 7.27
N VAL A 80 2.69 -1.71 7.89
CA VAL A 80 3.06 -1.32 9.26
C VAL A 80 3.29 0.19 9.34
N VAL A 81 4.10 0.73 8.44
CA VAL A 81 4.42 2.16 8.40
C VAL A 81 3.16 2.97 8.13
N PHE A 82 2.39 2.60 7.11
CA PHE A 82 1.15 3.29 6.76
C PHE A 82 0.17 3.33 7.92
N ALA A 83 -0.16 2.17 8.49
CA ALA A 83 -1.14 2.07 9.57
C ALA A 83 -0.67 2.83 10.81
N THR A 84 0.63 2.83 11.10
CA THR A 84 1.19 3.53 12.26
C THR A 84 1.12 5.03 12.07
N VAL A 85 1.57 5.56 10.91
CA VAL A 85 1.49 7.00 10.62
C VAL A 85 0.04 7.47 10.60
N ASN A 86 -0.87 6.67 10.05
CA ASN A 86 -2.30 6.95 10.03
C ASN A 86 -2.89 7.02 11.45
N TYR A 87 -2.53 6.09 12.33
CA TYR A 87 -2.93 6.13 13.74
C TYR A 87 -2.46 7.41 14.45
N TRP A 88 -1.20 7.79 14.25
CA TRP A 88 -0.67 9.04 14.81
C TRP A 88 -1.39 10.27 14.25
N ALA A 89 -1.65 10.32 12.94
CA ALA A 89 -2.40 11.41 12.33
C ALA A 89 -3.79 11.57 12.96
N TYR A 90 -4.54 10.48 13.11
CA TYR A 90 -5.86 10.53 13.77
C TYR A 90 -5.77 10.87 15.26
N SER A 91 -4.72 10.44 15.94
CA SER A 91 -4.54 10.73 17.37
C SER A 91 -4.22 12.21 17.58
N LEU A 92 -3.39 12.80 16.72
CA LEU A 92 -3.05 14.22 16.75
C LEU A 92 -4.25 15.14 16.45
N VAL A 93 -5.14 14.71 15.54
CA VAL A 93 -6.38 15.45 15.22
C VAL A 93 -7.45 15.24 16.31
N GLY A 94 -7.20 14.38 17.30
CA GLY A 94 -8.13 14.12 18.40
C GLY A 94 -9.31 13.22 18.02
N ILE A 95 -9.21 12.51 16.89
CA ILE A 95 -10.26 11.61 16.38
C ILE A 95 -10.19 10.24 17.06
N THR A 96 -9.00 9.78 17.46
CA THR A 96 -8.82 8.52 18.20
C THR A 96 -8.20 8.76 19.57
N SER A 97 -8.75 8.08 20.59
CA SER A 97 -8.27 8.07 21.97
C SER A 97 -7.76 6.68 22.40
N VAL A 98 -7.62 5.75 21.45
CA VAL A 98 -7.19 4.38 21.73
C VAL A 98 -5.70 4.38 22.09
N GLY A 99 -5.34 3.70 23.19
CA GLY A 99 -3.95 3.56 23.61
C GLY A 99 -3.12 2.74 22.62
N PHE A 100 -1.80 2.98 22.58
CA PHE A 100 -0.90 2.33 21.61
C PHE A 100 -0.90 0.80 21.71
N GLY A 101 -0.98 0.23 22.93
CA GLY A 101 -1.06 -1.22 23.13
C GLY A 101 -2.32 -1.84 22.52
N ASP A 102 -3.48 -1.22 22.74
CA ASP A 102 -4.75 -1.66 22.17
C ASP A 102 -4.76 -1.49 20.64
N TYR A 103 -4.17 -0.41 20.14
CA TYR A 103 -3.97 -0.21 18.71
C TYR A 103 -3.18 -1.37 18.08
N LEU A 104 -2.07 -1.79 18.69
CA LEU A 104 -1.25 -2.89 18.16
C LEU A 104 -2.04 -4.21 18.12
N ALA A 105 -2.70 -4.55 19.23
CA ALA A 105 -3.37 -5.84 19.38
C ALA A 105 -4.67 -5.94 18.58
N PHE A 106 -5.48 -4.88 18.56
CA PHE A 106 -6.85 -4.92 18.03
C PHE A 106 -7.03 -4.20 16.70
N SER A 107 -6.08 -3.36 16.28
CA SER A 107 -6.14 -2.66 15.00
C SER A 107 -5.06 -3.11 14.04
N LEU A 108 -3.78 -2.99 14.43
CA LEU A 108 -2.64 -3.27 13.55
C LEU A 108 -2.53 -4.76 13.21
N ALA A 109 -2.49 -5.64 14.22
CA ALA A 109 -2.31 -7.07 13.98
C ALA A 109 -3.42 -7.68 13.09
N PRO A 110 -4.72 -7.42 13.31
CA PRO A 110 -5.78 -7.89 12.40
C PRO A 110 -5.67 -7.29 11.00
N THR A 111 -5.29 -6.01 10.88
CA THR A 111 -5.10 -5.34 9.59
C THR A 111 -3.95 -5.97 8.80
N LEU A 112 -2.82 -6.26 9.45
CA LEU A 112 -1.69 -6.95 8.82
C LEU A 112 -2.09 -8.35 8.35
N ALA A 113 -2.73 -9.13 9.22
CA ALA A 113 -3.17 -10.49 8.88
C ALA A 113 -4.08 -10.49 7.64
N LEU A 114 -5.08 -9.61 7.61
CA LEU A 114 -6.01 -9.49 6.48
C LEU A 114 -5.30 -9.11 5.19
N ASN A 115 -4.46 -8.07 5.22
CA ASN A 115 -3.79 -7.58 4.01
C ASN A 115 -2.75 -8.56 3.48
N LEU A 116 -2.08 -9.32 4.35
CA LEU A 116 -1.19 -10.42 3.92
C LEU A 116 -1.98 -11.55 3.23
N VAL A 117 -3.18 -11.89 3.72
CA VAL A 117 -4.06 -12.84 3.03
C VAL A 117 -4.43 -12.30 1.64
N TYR A 118 -4.82 -11.03 1.54
CA TYR A 118 -5.09 -10.40 0.25
C TYR A 118 -3.88 -10.43 -0.67
N PHE A 119 -2.68 -10.16 -0.16
CA PHE A 119 -1.45 -10.26 -0.93
C PHE A 119 -1.28 -11.65 -1.51
N VAL A 120 -1.32 -12.71 -0.70
CA VAL A 120 -1.09 -14.09 -1.16
C VAL A 120 -2.14 -14.51 -2.19
N VAL A 121 -3.41 -14.16 -1.97
CA VAL A 121 -4.53 -14.52 -2.87
C VAL A 121 -4.48 -13.75 -4.18
N LEU A 122 -4.21 -12.44 -4.13
CA LEU A 122 -4.28 -11.54 -5.29
C LEU A 122 -2.95 -11.42 -6.04
N TYR A 123 -1.83 -11.88 -5.47
CA TYR A 123 -0.52 -11.81 -6.11
C TYR A 123 -0.53 -12.40 -7.51
N TRP A 124 -1.05 -13.63 -7.65
CA TRP A 124 -1.07 -14.33 -8.93
C TRP A 124 -2.05 -13.74 -9.94
N PRO A 125 -3.33 -13.44 -9.59
CA PRO A 125 -4.25 -12.75 -10.49
C PRO A 125 -3.72 -11.41 -10.99
N ILE A 126 -3.17 -10.58 -10.09
CA ILE A 126 -2.65 -9.26 -10.47
C ILE A 126 -1.42 -9.41 -11.37
N ARG A 127 -0.50 -10.33 -11.05
CA ARG A 127 0.64 -10.61 -11.92
C ARG A 127 0.20 -11.04 -13.32
N ALA A 128 -0.81 -11.90 -13.42
CA ALA A 128 -1.36 -12.35 -14.70
C ALA A 128 -1.95 -11.16 -15.49
N LEU A 129 -2.73 -10.30 -14.83
CA LEU A 129 -3.31 -9.10 -15.43
C LEU A 129 -2.22 -8.16 -15.98
N TYR A 130 -1.17 -7.89 -15.19
CA TYR A 130 -0.04 -7.06 -15.64
C TYR A 130 0.71 -7.71 -16.80
N SER A 131 0.98 -9.02 -16.75
CA SER A 131 1.64 -9.69 -17.86
C SER A 131 0.84 -9.61 -19.15
N TRP A 132 -0.48 -9.77 -19.10
CA TRP A 132 -1.36 -9.62 -20.25
C TRP A 132 -1.34 -8.18 -20.80
N ALA A 133 -1.53 -7.18 -19.92
CA ALA A 133 -1.57 -5.77 -20.32
C ALA A 133 -0.22 -5.22 -20.84
N THR A 134 0.90 -5.83 -20.45
CA THR A 134 2.24 -5.41 -20.88
C THR A 134 2.74 -6.15 -22.13
N THR A 135 2.28 -7.38 -22.37
CA THR A 135 2.68 -8.20 -23.53
C THR A 135 2.18 -7.63 -24.86
N GLU A 136 1.02 -6.93 -24.88
CA GLU A 136 0.50 -6.27 -26.09
C GLU A 136 1.40 -5.13 -26.62
N LYS A 137 2.31 -4.58 -25.79
CA LYS A 137 3.18 -3.47 -26.21
C LYS A 137 4.50 -3.91 -26.85
N THR A 138 4.77 -5.23 -26.89
CA THR A 138 6.02 -5.80 -27.42
C THR A 138 5.87 -6.50 -28.77
N VAL A 139 4.70 -6.39 -29.43
CA VAL A 139 4.44 -6.95 -30.77
C VAL A 139 4.31 -5.83 -31.80
#